data_AF-A0A485JN40-F1
#
_entry.id   AF-A0A485JN40-F1
#
_cell.length_a   1.000
_cell.length_b   1.000
_cell.length_c   1.000
_cell.angle_alpha   90.00
_cell.angle_beta   90.00
_cell.angle_gamma   90.00
#
_symmetry.space_group_name_H-M   'P 1'
#
loop_
_entity.id
_entity.type
_entity.pdbx_description
1 polymer ?
#
loop_
_entity_poly.entity_id
_entity_poly.type
_entity_poly.pdbx_seq_one_letter_code
_entity_poly.pdbx_strand_id
1 'polypeptide(L)'
;MSEFQEAHSLSGLKGAPPGYVGFGHGGILTEGVKRNPFCVILLDEIEKAHPDVIELFYQVFDKGTMEDGEGQLINFRNTLIIMTSNLAASQLNDLWISGDKSISNILSVIRPIYDDFFQPAFMGRREFDSFFTSITGLFKTYN
;
A
#
# COMPACT_ATOMS: atom_id res chain seq x y z
N MET A 1 1.89 -8.99 -2.34
CA MET A 1 1.97 -8.18 -3.59
C MET A 1 2.90 -8.82 -4.62
N SER A 2 3.27 -10.10 -4.43
CA SER A 2 4.16 -10.83 -5.33
C SER A 2 3.60 -11.03 -6.74
N GLU A 3 2.28 -11.06 -6.91
CA GLU A 3 1.61 -11.08 -8.23
C GLU A 3 1.73 -9.74 -8.99
N PHE A 4 2.17 -8.67 -8.32
CA PHE A 4 2.27 -7.33 -8.88
C PHE A 4 3.72 -6.83 -9.00
N GLN A 5 4.66 -7.76 -9.23
CA GLN A 5 6.09 -7.48 -9.40
C GLN A 5 6.45 -6.87 -10.76
N GLU A 6 5.61 -7.07 -11.78
CA GLU A 6 5.87 -6.59 -13.14
C GLU A 6 5.01 -5.38 -13.51
N ALA A 7 5.52 -4.47 -14.35
CA ALA A 7 4.81 -3.24 -14.74
C ALA A 7 3.42 -3.51 -15.37
N HIS A 8 3.29 -4.60 -16.15
CA HIS A 8 2.05 -4.93 -16.84
C HIS A 8 0.93 -5.42 -15.90
N SER A 9 1.28 -5.85 -14.67
CA SER A 9 0.33 -6.29 -13.66
C SER A 9 -0.58 -5.16 -13.15
N LEU A 10 -0.15 -3.90 -13.32
CA LEU A 10 -0.91 -2.69 -12.98
C LEU A 10 -2.28 -2.66 -13.66
N SER A 11 -2.35 -3.11 -14.91
CA SER A 11 -3.59 -3.21 -15.68
C SER A 11 -4.61 -4.15 -15.03
N GLY A 12 -4.15 -5.17 -14.30
CA GLY A 12 -5.03 -6.05 -13.53
C GLY A 12 -5.69 -5.35 -12.34
N LEU A 13 -4.98 -4.42 -11.69
CA LEU A 13 -5.49 -3.66 -10.54
C LEU A 13 -6.51 -2.60 -10.95
N LYS A 14 -6.17 -1.75 -11.93
CA LYS A 14 -6.99 -0.58 -12.30
C LYS A 14 -7.82 -0.75 -13.57
N GLY A 15 -7.53 -1.77 -14.38
CA GLY A 15 -8.11 -1.97 -15.70
C GLY A 15 -7.10 -1.63 -16.80
N ALA A 16 -7.20 -2.31 -17.94
CA ALA A 16 -6.32 -2.07 -19.07
C ALA A 16 -6.68 -0.75 -19.77
N PRO A 17 -5.69 0.01 -20.29
CA PRO A 17 -5.96 1.24 -21.03
C PRO A 17 -6.50 0.98 -22.45
N PRO A 18 -7.04 2.01 -23.14
CA PRO A 18 -7.52 1.87 -24.52
C PRO A 18 -6.46 1.26 -25.45
N GLY A 19 -6.86 0.26 -26.23
CA GLY A 19 -5.98 -0.43 -27.19
C GLY A 19 -5.25 -1.67 -26.64
N TYR A 20 -5.46 -2.04 -25.37
CA TYR A 20 -4.91 -3.25 -24.76
C TYR A 20 -5.99 -4.32 -24.54
N VAL A 21 -5.59 -5.58 -24.47
CA VAL A 21 -6.50 -6.70 -24.15
C VAL A 21 -7.04 -6.50 -22.73
N GLY A 22 -8.36 -6.61 -22.57
CA GLY A 22 -9.05 -6.35 -21.31
C GLY A 22 -9.51 -4.90 -21.11
N PHE A 23 -9.38 -4.04 -22.12
CA PHE A 23 -10.00 -2.70 -22.13
C PHE A 23 -11.53 -2.80 -22.04
N GLY A 24 -12.17 -1.85 -21.35
CA GLY A 24 -13.61 -1.87 -21.07
C GLY A 24 -14.00 -2.80 -19.90
N HIS A 25 -13.00 -3.36 -19.23
CA HIS A 25 -13.16 -4.10 -17.98
C HIS A 25 -12.34 -3.38 -16.91
N GLY A 26 -13.04 -2.86 -15.89
CA GLY A 26 -12.39 -2.30 -14.71
C GLY A 26 -11.50 -3.35 -14.04
N GLY A 27 -10.45 -2.88 -13.38
CA GLY A 27 -9.52 -3.77 -12.67
C GLY A 27 -10.12 -4.31 -11.38
N ILE A 28 -9.47 -5.32 -10.80
CA ILE A 28 -9.96 -6.00 -9.60
C ILE A 28 -10.11 -5.04 -8.41
N LEU A 29 -9.20 -4.06 -8.30
CA LEU A 29 -9.21 -3.06 -7.25
C LEU A 29 -10.30 -2.01 -7.49
N THR A 30 -10.34 -1.45 -8.70
CA THR A 30 -11.26 -0.37 -9.04
C THR A 30 -12.71 -0.84 -9.03
N GLU A 31 -13.00 -2.03 -9.55
CA GLU A 31 -14.34 -2.62 -9.47
C GLU A 31 -14.73 -3.03 -8.05
N GLY A 32 -13.79 -3.55 -7.26
CA GLY A 32 -14.03 -3.91 -5.86
C GLY A 32 -14.49 -2.70 -5.04
N VAL A 33 -13.76 -1.59 -5.12
CA VAL A 33 -14.08 -0.36 -4.39
C VAL A 33 -15.32 0.33 -4.95
N LYS A 34 -15.49 0.36 -6.28
CA LYS A 34 -16.70 0.92 -6.91
C LYS A 34 -17.98 0.22 -6.46
N ARG A 35 -17.94 -1.11 -6.30
CA ARG A 35 -19.08 -1.90 -5.83
C ARG A 35 -19.28 -1.82 -4.32
N ASN A 36 -18.19 -1.79 -3.56
CA ASN A 36 -18.23 -1.67 -2.11
C ASN A 36 -17.23 -0.60 -1.61
N PRO A 37 -17.63 0.68 -1.56
CA PRO A 37 -16.73 1.76 -1.18
C PRO A 37 -16.33 1.72 0.31
N PHE A 38 -17.11 1.02 1.15
CA PHE A 38 -16.84 0.79 2.56
C PHE A 38 -16.19 -0.58 2.76
N CYS A 39 -14.91 -0.69 2.43
CA CYS A 39 -14.18 -1.95 2.51
C CYS A 39 -12.80 -1.78 3.15
N VAL A 40 -12.18 -2.93 3.44
CA VAL A 40 -10.79 -3.02 3.85
C VAL A 40 -10.00 -3.63 2.70
N ILE A 41 -8.93 -2.96 2.28
CA ILE A 41 -7.96 -3.46 1.32
C ILE A 41 -6.71 -3.87 2.09
N LEU A 42 -6.23 -5.09 1.87
CA LEU A 42 -4.96 -5.58 2.40
C LEU A 42 -3.94 -5.66 1.27
N LEU A 43 -2.85 -4.89 1.38
CA LEU A 43 -1.70 -4.95 0.50
C LEU A 43 -0.58 -5.68 1.24
N ASP A 44 -0.50 -6.98 1.02
CA ASP A 44 0.48 -7.83 1.69
C ASP A 44 1.87 -7.69 1.03
N GLU A 45 2.97 -7.71 1.78
CA GLU A 45 4.36 -7.65 1.26
C GLU A 45 4.56 -6.52 0.22
N ILE A 46 4.17 -5.29 0.56
CA ILE A 46 4.20 -4.16 -0.39
C ILE A 46 5.59 -3.90 -0.98
N GLU A 47 6.66 -4.28 -0.28
CA GLU A 47 8.03 -4.15 -0.76
C GLU A 47 8.37 -5.01 -1.98
N LYS A 48 7.51 -5.98 -2.31
CA LYS A 48 7.61 -6.79 -3.51
C LYS A 48 6.93 -6.16 -4.72
N ALA A 49 6.07 -5.16 -4.53
CA ALA A 49 5.33 -4.57 -5.64
C ALA A 49 6.25 -3.80 -6.60
N HIS A 50 5.89 -3.75 -7.88
CA HIS A 50 6.53 -2.89 -8.85
C HIS A 50 6.41 -1.41 -8.42
N PRO A 51 7.43 -0.55 -8.65
CA PRO A 51 7.37 0.86 -8.29
C PRO A 51 6.11 1.60 -8.79
N ASP A 52 5.64 1.29 -10.00
CA ASP A 52 4.41 1.89 -10.55
C ASP A 52 3.15 1.53 -9.76
N VAL A 53 3.11 0.35 -9.14
CA VAL A 53 2.00 -0.07 -8.28
C VAL A 53 2.06 0.70 -6.96
N ILE A 54 3.26 0.89 -6.42
CA ILE A 54 3.45 1.68 -5.20
C ILE A 54 3.05 3.15 -5.45
N GLU A 55 3.48 3.72 -6.57
CA GLU A 55 3.13 5.09 -6.99
C GLU A 55 1.62 5.28 -7.16
N LEU A 56 0.93 4.28 -7.71
CA LEU A 56 -0.53 4.28 -7.81
C LEU A 56 -1.19 4.45 -6.43
N PHE A 57 -0.74 3.69 -5.42
CA PHE A 57 -1.28 3.81 -4.07
C PHE A 57 -0.90 5.13 -3.39
N TYR A 58 0.26 5.71 -3.69
CA TYR A 58 0.59 7.05 -3.22
C TYR A 58 -0.43 8.10 -3.68
N GLN A 59 -0.86 8.03 -4.95
CA GLN A 59 -1.92 8.92 -5.44
C GLN A 59 -3.24 8.73 -4.70
N VAL A 60 -3.57 7.49 -4.34
CA VAL A 60 -4.76 7.18 -3.53
C VAL A 60 -4.63 7.78 -2.12
N PHE A 61 -3.49 7.63 -1.47
CA PHE A 61 -3.25 8.21 -0.14
C PHE A 61 -3.21 9.74 -0.18
N ASP A 62 -2.80 10.32 -1.30
CA ASP A 62 -2.76 11.77 -1.51
C ASP A 62 -4.15 12.36 -1.75
N LYS A 63 -4.88 11.82 -2.72
CA LYS A 63 -6.11 12.42 -3.26
C LYS A 63 -7.40 11.73 -2.81
N GLY A 64 -7.30 10.55 -2.23
CA GLY A 64 -8.44 9.68 -1.91
C GLY A 64 -9.15 9.12 -3.14
N THR A 65 -8.54 9.21 -4.32
CA THR A 65 -9.14 8.77 -5.60
C THR A 65 -8.10 8.18 -6.54
N MET A 66 -8.55 7.32 -7.46
CA MET A 66 -7.75 6.72 -8.53
C MET A 66 -8.53 6.77 -9.85
N GLU A 67 -7.85 6.93 -10.99
CA GLU A 67 -8.45 6.70 -12.31
C GLU A 67 -8.26 5.24 -12.74
N ASP A 68 -9.35 4.61 -13.18
CA ASP A 68 -9.32 3.26 -13.75
C ASP A 68 -8.76 3.24 -15.19
N GLY A 69 -8.79 2.08 -15.85
CA GLY A 69 -8.33 1.92 -17.25
C GLY A 69 -9.15 2.72 -18.28
N GLU A 70 -10.36 3.14 -17.93
CA GLU A 70 -11.27 3.91 -18.79
C GLU A 70 -11.24 5.42 -18.48
N GLY A 71 -10.46 5.83 -17.48
CA GLY A 71 -10.39 7.21 -17.00
C GLY A 71 -11.51 7.58 -16.03
N GLN A 72 -12.24 6.60 -15.51
CA GLN A 72 -13.25 6.84 -14.48
C GLN A 72 -12.58 7.03 -13.12
N LEU A 73 -12.97 8.09 -12.41
CA LEU A 73 -12.52 8.35 -11.04
C LEU A 73 -13.25 7.43 -10.05
N ILE A 74 -12.45 6.66 -9.30
CA ILE A 74 -12.87 5.76 -8.23
C ILE A 74 -12.51 6.38 -6.89
N ASN A 75 -13.45 6.39 -5.95
CA ASN A 75 -13.31 7.04 -4.64
C ASN A 75 -12.93 6.04 -3.55
N PHE A 76 -11.79 6.26 -2.89
CA PHE A 76 -11.21 5.44 -1.83
C PHE A 76 -11.31 6.10 -0.44
N ARG A 77 -11.99 7.25 -0.30
CA ARG A 77 -12.09 7.99 0.98
C ARG A 77 -12.80 7.20 2.10
N ASN A 78 -13.58 6.18 1.75
CA ASN A 78 -14.29 5.33 2.71
C ASN A 78 -13.65 3.95 2.86
N THR A 79 -12.42 3.79 2.35
CA THR A 79 -11.72 2.51 2.29
C THR A 79 -10.54 2.50 3.26
N LEU A 80 -10.47 1.49 4.14
CA LEU A 80 -9.30 1.29 4.97
C LEU A 80 -8.25 0.50 4.18
N ILE A 81 -7.05 1.04 4.03
CA ILE A 81 -5.96 0.34 3.34
C ILE A 81 -4.91 -0.08 4.38
N ILE A 82 -4.69 -1.38 4.51
CA ILE A 82 -3.69 -1.94 5.41
C ILE A 82 -2.54 -2.44 4.55
N MET A 83 -1.31 -2.05 4.89
CA MET A 83 -0.12 -2.56 4.21
C MET A 83 0.70 -3.39 5.19
N THR A 84 1.19 -4.52 4.72
CA THR A 84 2.17 -5.32 5.46
C THR A 84 3.51 -5.24 4.74
N SER A 85 4.59 -5.41 5.49
CA SER A 85 5.92 -5.43 4.91
C SER A 85 6.90 -6.18 5.79
N ASN A 86 7.78 -6.94 5.15
CA ASN A 86 8.85 -7.68 5.80
C ASN A 86 10.19 -6.91 5.82
N LEU A 87 10.23 -5.63 5.39
CA LEU A 87 11.47 -4.84 5.27
C LEU A 87 12.31 -4.78 6.56
N ALA A 88 11.67 -4.69 7.72
CA ALA A 88 12.35 -4.61 9.02
C ALA A 88 12.36 -5.93 9.80
N ALA A 89 12.00 -7.05 9.18
CA ALA A 89 11.79 -8.31 9.89
C ALA A 89 13.06 -8.79 10.62
N SER A 90 14.23 -8.67 10.00
CA SER A 90 15.51 -9.06 10.61
C SER A 90 15.83 -8.20 11.83
N GLN A 91 15.73 -6.88 11.71
CA GLN A 91 16.10 -5.97 12.78
C GLN A 91 15.10 -6.02 13.93
N LEU A 92 13.82 -6.27 13.64
CA LEU A 92 12.82 -6.53 14.66
C LEU A 92 13.08 -7.84 15.41
N ASN A 93 13.56 -8.87 14.72
CA ASN A 93 13.96 -10.11 15.37
C ASN A 93 15.17 -9.91 16.31
N ASP A 94 16.19 -9.18 15.86
CA ASP A 94 17.35 -8.84 16.69
C ASP A 94 16.94 -8.02 17.93
N LEU A 95 16.06 -7.04 17.73
CA LEU A 95 15.48 -6.25 18.81
C LEU A 95 14.71 -7.12 19.81
N TRP A 96 13.93 -8.08 19.30
CA TRP A 96 13.14 -9.00 20.12
C TRP A 96 14.03 -9.87 21.01
N ILE A 97 15.16 -10.34 20.48
CA ILE A 97 16.18 -11.11 21.21
C ILE A 97 16.87 -10.23 22.26
N SER A 98 17.13 -8.95 21.95
CA SER A 98 17.79 -8.01 22.87
C SER A 98 16.97 -7.65 24.12
N GLY A 99 15.65 -7.80 24.05
CA GLY A 99 14.74 -7.65 25.19
C GLY A 99 14.16 -6.25 25.40
N ASP A 100 14.72 -5.19 24.80
CA ASP A 100 14.14 -3.84 24.84
C ASP A 100 13.14 -3.63 23.68
N LYS A 101 11.88 -3.84 24.02
CA LYS A 101 10.73 -3.74 23.11
C LYS A 101 9.96 -2.43 23.26
N SER A 102 10.60 -1.40 23.82
CA SER A 102 9.95 -0.09 23.91
C SER A 102 9.60 0.43 22.52
N ILE A 103 8.45 1.09 22.40
CA ILE A 103 7.97 1.64 21.11
C ILE A 103 9.02 2.58 20.50
N SER A 104 9.73 3.36 21.34
CA SER A 104 10.81 4.23 20.89
C SER A 104 11.95 3.47 20.20
N ASN A 105 12.31 2.31 20.73
CA ASN A 105 13.40 1.49 20.18
C ASN A 105 12.96 0.72 18.92
N ILE A 106 11.70 0.28 18.88
CA ILE A 106 11.10 -0.29 17.66
C ILE A 106 11.11 0.76 16.54
N LEU A 107 10.67 1.98 16.83
CA LEU A 107 10.60 3.05 15.83
C LEU A 107 11.99 3.51 15.37
N SER A 108 13.00 3.56 16.23
CA SER A 108 14.37 3.93 15.82
C SER A 108 14.98 2.93 14.83
N VAL A 109 14.57 1.67 14.91
CA VAL A 109 15.00 0.59 14.01
C VAL A 109 14.18 0.56 12.71
N ILE A 110 12.85 0.66 12.81
CA ILE A 110 11.96 0.57 11.63
C ILE A 110 12.10 1.81 10.73
N ARG A 111 12.10 3.02 11.30
CA ARG A 111 11.98 4.27 10.51
C ARG A 111 13.03 4.38 9.40
N PRO A 112 14.35 4.22 9.65
CA PRO A 112 15.35 4.38 8.60
C PRO A 112 15.16 3.43 7.41
N ILE A 113 14.71 2.19 7.67
CA ILE A 113 14.49 1.17 6.64
C ILE A 113 13.29 1.55 5.76
N TYR A 114 12.22 2.03 6.38
CA TYR A 114 11.01 2.44 5.67
C TYR A 114 11.21 3.78 4.95
N ASP A 115 12.05 4.66 5.49
CA ASP A 115 12.38 5.95 4.88
C ASP A 115 13.24 5.81 3.63
N ASP A 116 14.07 4.76 3.56
CA ASP A 116 14.85 4.40 2.37
C ASP A 116 13.97 3.77 1.27
N PHE A 117 13.03 2.92 1.67
CA PHE A 117 12.18 2.20 0.71
C PHE A 117 11.04 3.07 0.14
N PHE A 118 10.32 3.81 1.00
CA PHE A 118 9.16 4.57 0.56
C PHE A 118 9.53 6.03 0.23
N GLN A 119 8.83 6.63 -0.73
CA GLN A 119 9.11 8.01 -1.11
C GLN A 119 8.74 9.01 0.01
N PRO A 120 9.43 10.17 0.11
CA PRO A 120 9.11 11.20 1.10
C PRO A 120 7.64 11.67 1.07
N ALA A 121 7.01 11.68 -0.12
CA ALA A 121 5.60 12.04 -0.28
C ALA A 121 4.63 11.13 0.51
N PHE A 122 5.03 9.88 0.74
CA PHE A 122 4.28 8.91 1.54
C PHE A 122 4.44 9.15 3.05
N MET A 123 5.52 9.80 3.48
CA MET A 123 5.87 9.96 4.90
C MET A 123 4.92 10.88 5.65
N GLY A 124 4.43 11.93 5.00
CA GLY A 124 3.58 12.95 5.63
C GLY A 124 2.13 12.51 5.90
N ARG A 125 1.76 11.30 5.48
CA ARG A 125 0.36 10.81 5.50
C ARG A 125 0.18 9.49 6.25
N ARG A 126 1.18 9.08 7.04
CA ARG A 126 1.14 7.82 7.80
C ARG A 126 0.79 8.06 9.26
N GLU A 127 -0.09 7.23 9.79
CA GLU A 127 -0.12 6.92 11.22
C GLU A 127 0.63 5.59 11.42
N PHE A 128 1.78 5.63 12.08
CA PHE A 128 2.52 4.42 12.43
C PHE A 128 1.94 3.81 13.70
N ASP A 129 0.88 3.03 13.53
CA ASP A 129 0.34 2.20 14.60
C ASP A 129 0.97 0.81 14.52
N SER A 130 2.06 0.61 15.26
CA SER A 130 2.73 -0.69 15.41
C SER A 130 1.91 -1.58 16.33
N PHE A 131 0.89 -2.26 15.79
CA PHE A 131 0.07 -3.21 16.55
C PHE A 131 0.62 -4.64 16.55
N PHE A 132 1.42 -5.05 15.57
CA PHE A 132 1.89 -6.44 15.45
C PHE A 132 3.30 -6.54 14.86
N THR A 133 4.04 -7.53 15.35
CA THR A 133 5.43 -7.91 15.01
C THR A 133 5.71 -8.17 13.51
N SER A 134 4.68 -8.16 12.65
CA SER A 134 4.79 -8.35 11.19
C SER A 134 3.93 -7.37 10.38
N ILE A 135 3.21 -6.45 11.03
CA ILE A 135 2.36 -5.47 10.33
C ILE A 135 3.02 -4.11 10.47
N THR A 136 3.47 -3.58 9.35
CA THR A 136 4.08 -2.26 9.29
C THR A 136 3.27 -1.37 8.36
N GLY A 137 2.25 -0.73 8.95
CA GLY A 137 1.53 0.39 8.34
C GLY A 137 0.01 0.21 8.25
N LEU A 138 -0.71 0.97 9.09
CA LEU A 138 -2.15 1.18 8.95
C LEU A 138 -2.37 2.50 8.20
N PHE A 139 -2.93 2.45 6.98
CA PHE A 139 -3.24 3.65 6.21
C PHE A 139 -4.75 3.78 6.08
N LYS A 140 -5.32 4.55 6.99
CA LYS A 140 -6.68 5.02 6.80
C LYS A 140 -6.62 6.25 5.91
N THR A 141 -7.29 6.19 4.76
CA THR A 141 -7.61 7.41 4.01
C THR A 141 -8.54 8.23 4.89
N TYR A 142 -8.01 9.26 5.55
CA TYR A 142 -8.81 10.25 6.25
C TYR A 142 -9.11 11.42 5.31
N ASN A 143 -10.31 11.98 5.47
CA ASN A 143 -10.76 13.20 4.80
C ASN A 143 -9.83 14.37 5.04
#